data_AF-A0A316S1H2-F1
#
_entry.id   AF-A0A316S1H2-F1
#
_cell.length_a   1.000
_cell.length_b   1.000
_cell.length_c   1.000
_cell.angle_alpha   90.00
_cell.angle_beta   90.00
_cell.angle_gamma   90.00
#
_symmetry.space_group_name_H-M   'P 1'
#
loop_
_entity.id
_entity.type
_entity.pdbx_description
1 polymer ?
#
loop_
_entity_poly.entity_id
_entity_poly.type
_entity_poly.pdbx_seq_one_letter_code
_entity_poly.pdbx_strand_id
1 'polypeptide(L)'
;MANYTNNQVEAFISTREAELRKKAKTPGELRECRSMAAMEWDAHIGRIEKSDLPKGWKDPYAKLDKAAKAKPKTAKAKAKK
;
A
#
# COMPACT_ATOMS: atom_id res chain seq x y z
N MET A 1 -10.86 0.20 -9.90
CA MET A 1 -9.84 0.75 -8.99
C MET A 1 -10.53 1.16 -7.70
N ALA A 2 -10.07 0.69 -6.54
CA ALA A 2 -10.50 1.30 -5.29
C ALA A 2 -9.96 2.74 -5.25
N ASN A 3 -10.82 3.72 -4.98
CA ASN A 3 -10.41 5.11 -4.83
C ASN A 3 -9.91 5.32 -3.40
N TYR A 4 -8.61 5.16 -3.20
CA TYR A 4 -7.97 5.47 -1.92
C TYR A 4 -7.66 6.96 -1.84
N THR A 5 -7.95 7.58 -0.70
CA THR A 5 -7.55 8.97 -0.45
C THR A 5 -6.03 9.05 -0.24
N ASN A 6 -5.42 10.21 -0.52
CA ASN A 6 -3.96 10.40 -0.30
C ASN A 6 -3.53 10.02 1.13
N ASN A 7 -4.35 10.31 2.15
CA ASN A 7 -4.05 9.91 3.52
C ASN A 7 -4.05 8.38 3.72
N GLN A 8 -4.96 7.66 3.07
CA GLN A 8 -4.97 6.20 3.13
C GLN A 8 -3.76 5.61 2.41
N VAL A 9 -3.40 6.15 1.25
CA VAL A 9 -2.21 5.75 0.49
C VAL A 9 -0.95 5.94 1.34
N GLU A 10 -0.76 7.13 1.93
CA GLU A 10 0.37 7.41 2.82
C GLU A 10 0.41 6.47 4.02
N ALA A 11 -0.74 6.13 4.62
CA ALA A 11 -0.80 5.19 5.72
C ALA A 11 -0.40 3.76 5.31
N PHE A 12 -0.78 3.31 4.11
CA PHE A 12 -0.37 2.01 3.57
C PHE A 12 1.12 1.96 3.23
N ILE A 13 1.64 3.01 2.60
CA ILE A 13 3.08 3.16 2.30
C ILE A 13 3.88 3.20 3.61
N SER A 14 3.46 3.98 4.61
CA SER A 14 4.15 4.08 5.91
C SER A 14 4.14 2.75 6.68
N THR A 15 3.02 2.03 6.67
CA THR A 15 2.93 0.69 7.27
C THR A 15 3.91 -0.28 6.60
N ARG A 16 3.98 -0.24 5.27
CA ARG A 16 4.90 -1.09 4.49
C ARG A 16 6.35 -0.70 4.70
N GLU A 17 6.66 0.59 4.72
CA GLU A 17 7.98 1.13 5.06
C GLU A 17 8.44 0.60 6.42
N ALA A 18 7.56 0.59 7.43
CA ALA A 18 7.88 0.04 8.75
C ALA A 18 8.18 -1.48 8.72
N GLU A 19 7.47 -2.26 7.89
CA GLU A 19 7.79 -3.67 7.68
C GLU A 19 9.14 -3.87 6.97
N LEU A 20 9.42 -3.06 5.95
CA LEU A 20 10.69 -3.10 5.23
C LEU A 20 11.84 -2.68 6.15
N ARG A 21 11.65 -1.66 6.99
CA ARG A 21 12.64 -1.23 7.98
C ARG A 21 12.98 -2.31 8.99
N LYS A 22 12.01 -3.14 9.40
CA LYS A 22 12.27 -4.30 10.29
C LYS A 22 13.09 -5.39 9.62
N LYS A 23 13.06 -5.47 8.28
CA LYS A 23 13.79 -6.47 7.48
C LYS A 23 15.12 -5.94 6.96
N ALA A 24 15.25 -4.63 6.81
CA ALA A 24 16.45 -3.95 6.37
C ALA A 24 17.61 -4.29 7.32
N LYS A 25 18.72 -4.72 6.74
CA LYS A 25 19.95 -5.06 7.48
C LYS A 25 21.01 -3.99 7.32
N THR A 26 20.88 -3.17 6.27
CA THR A 26 21.85 -2.12 5.95
C THR A 26 21.23 -0.72 6.07
N PRO A 27 22.05 0.30 6.39
CA PRO A 27 21.60 1.70 6.38
C PRO A 27 21.10 2.17 5.02
N GLY A 28 21.61 1.59 3.92
CA GLY A 28 21.15 1.86 2.56
C GLY A 28 19.71 1.41 2.36
N GLU A 29 19.38 0.17 2.72
CA GLU A 29 18.01 -0.35 2.66
C GLU A 29 17.04 0.48 3.53
N LEU A 30 17.47 0.93 4.71
CA LEU A 30 16.64 1.76 5.60
C LEU A 30 16.26 3.12 4.99
N ARG A 31 17.08 3.67 4.08
CA ARG A 31 16.77 4.88 3.33
C ARG A 31 15.85 4.58 2.15
N GLU A 32 16.04 3.44 1.50
CA GLU A 32 15.24 3.01 0.35
C GLU A 32 13.87 2.40 0.73
N CYS A 33 13.63 2.06 2.00
CA CYS A 33 12.37 1.46 2.45
C CYS A 33 11.13 2.24 2.01
N ARG A 34 11.18 3.58 2.03
CA ARG A 34 10.04 4.42 1.62
C ARG A 34 9.86 4.41 0.11
N SER A 35 10.95 4.54 -0.64
CA SER A 35 10.96 4.47 -2.11
C SER A 35 10.43 3.12 -2.60
N MET A 36 10.87 2.03 -1.96
CA MET A 36 10.39 0.68 -2.25
C MET A 36 8.90 0.53 -1.95
N ALA A 37 8.43 1.00 -0.79
CA ALA A 37 7.00 0.95 -0.45
C ALA A 37 6.13 1.75 -1.43
N ALA A 38 6.58 2.93 -1.85
CA ALA A 38 5.89 3.75 -2.85
C ALA A 38 5.87 3.08 -4.24
N MET A 39 7.00 2.51 -4.68
CA MET A 39 7.08 1.75 -5.93
C MET A 39 6.17 0.51 -5.89
N GLU A 40 6.16 -0.24 -4.79
CA GLU A 40 5.25 -1.38 -4.60
C GLU A 40 3.78 -0.95 -4.65
N TRP A 41 3.46 0.27 -4.19
CA TRP A 41 2.12 0.82 -4.27
C TRP A 41 1.75 1.21 -5.70
N ASP A 42 2.64 1.91 -6.43
CA ASP A 42 2.45 2.26 -7.83
C ASP A 42 2.26 1.01 -8.71
N ALA A 43 2.98 -0.07 -8.40
CA ALA A 43 2.79 -1.38 -9.00
C ALA A 43 1.42 -2.00 -8.68
N HIS A 44 0.97 -1.90 -7.41
CA HIS A 44 -0.35 -2.38 -6.98
C HIS A 44 -1.49 -1.66 -7.72
N ILE A 45 -1.39 -0.33 -7.88
CA ILE A 45 -2.36 0.46 -8.64
C ILE A 45 -2.15 0.39 -10.16
N GLY A 46 -1.23 -0.44 -10.64
CA GLY A 46 -0.98 -0.63 -12.07
C GLY A 46 -0.45 0.61 -12.79
N ARG A 47 0.19 1.54 -12.08
CA ARG A 47 0.95 2.64 -12.70
C ARG A 47 2.25 2.16 -13.32
N ILE A 48 2.81 1.09 -12.78
CA ILE A 48 4.00 0.40 -13.32
C ILE A 48 3.51 -0.85 -14.06
N GLU A 49 3.99 -1.06 -15.28
CA GLU A 49 3.66 -2.27 -16.01
C GLU A 49 4.24 -3.51 -15.32
N LYS A 50 3.50 -4.62 -15.41
CA LYS A 50 3.96 -5.90 -14.82
C LYS A 50 5.28 -6.40 -15.40
N SER A 51 5.64 -5.94 -16.59
CA SER A 51 6.91 -6.23 -17.26
C SER A 51 8.11 -5.60 -16.55
N ASP A 52 7.92 -4.44 -15.91
CA ASP A 52 8.94 -3.75 -15.12
C ASP A 52 9.05 -4.29 -13.69
N LEU A 53 8.12 -5.17 -13.30
CA LEU A 53 8.17 -5.78 -11.98
C LEU A 53 9.08 -7.02 -11.99
N PRO A 54 9.81 -7.26 -10.89
CA PRO A 54 10.62 -8.46 -10.76
C PRO A 54 9.79 -9.72 -11.06
N LYS A 55 10.37 -10.68 -11.78
CA LYS A 55 9.70 -11.94 -12.12
C LYS A 55 9.32 -12.67 -10.83
N GLY A 56 8.02 -12.89 -10.60
CA GLY A 56 7.50 -13.45 -9.35
C GLY A 56 7.20 -12.41 -8.26
N TRP A 57 7.18 -11.12 -8.59
CA TRP A 57 6.75 -10.05 -7.68
C TRP A 57 5.36 -10.35 -7.12
N LYS A 58 5.27 -10.31 -5.79
CA LYS A 58 4.04 -10.56 -5.05
C LYS A 58 3.56 -9.26 -4.45
N ASP A 59 2.44 -8.80 -4.97
CA ASP A 59 1.79 -7.58 -4.51
C ASP A 59 1.53 -7.62 -3.00
N PRO A 60 2.24 -6.80 -2.19
CA PRO A 60 2.05 -6.76 -0.75
C PRO A 60 0.69 -6.14 -0.36
N TYR A 61 0.10 -5.35 -1.25
CA TYR A 61 -1.15 -4.63 -1.07
C TYR A 61 -2.36 -5.40 -1.61
N ALA A 62 -2.19 -6.57 -2.21
CA ALA A 62 -3.30 -7.43 -2.69
C ALA A 62 -4.34 -7.75 -1.59
N LYS A 63 -3.94 -7.73 -0.31
CA LYS A 63 -4.86 -7.89 0.83
C LYS A 63 -5.80 -6.70 1.02
N LEU A 64 -5.39 -5.49 0.62
CA LEU A 64 -6.20 -4.28 0.72
C LEU A 64 -7.36 -4.28 -0.27
N ASP A 65 -7.20 -4.90 -1.44
CA ASP A 65 -8.27 -5.03 -2.44
C ASP A 65 -9.42 -5.93 -1.92
N LYS A 66 -9.09 -6.97 -1.14
CA LYS A 66 -10.09 -7.78 -0.42
C LYS A 66 -10.83 -6.97 0.64
N ALA A 67 -10.14 -6.09 1.34
CA ALA A 67 -10.74 -5.21 2.33
C ALA A 67 -11.56 -4.07 1.70
N ALA A 68 -11.18 -3.57 0.52
CA ALA A 68 -11.91 -2.53 -0.21
C ALA A 68 -13.16 -3.08 -0.93
N LYS A 69 -13.13 -4.34 -1.41
CA LYS A 69 -14.32 -5.04 -1.93
C LYS A 69 -15.30 -5.47 -0.85
N ALA A 70 -14.85 -5.59 0.41
CA ALA A 70 -15.77 -5.61 1.54
C ALA A 70 -16.34 -4.19 1.65
N LYS A 71 -17.52 -3.96 1.02
CA LYS A 71 -18.31 -2.74 1.12
C LYS A 71 -18.08 -2.10 2.50
N PRO A 72 -17.76 -0.79 2.61
CA PRO A 72 -17.86 -0.14 3.89
C PRO A 72 -19.30 -0.37 4.35
N LYS A 73 -19.48 -1.17 5.41
CA LYS A 73 -20.73 -1.18 6.15
C LYS A 73 -20.87 0.28 6.57
N THR A 74 -21.75 1.00 5.89
CA THR A 74 -22.09 2.39 6.15
C THR A 74 -22.36 2.48 7.63
N ALA A 75 -21.36 2.92 8.40
CA ALA A 75 -21.57 3.38 9.74
C ALA A 75 -22.41 4.63 9.55
N LYS A 76 -23.73 4.46 9.64
CA LYS A 76 -24.71 5.54 9.62
C LYS A 76 -24.13 6.64 10.50
N ALA A 77 -23.80 7.76 9.87
CA ALA A 77 -23.58 9.00 10.58
C ALA A 77 -24.82 9.19 11.47
N LYS A 78 -24.67 9.02 12.78
CA LYS A 78 -25.64 9.56 13.73
C LYS A 78 -25.42 11.08 13.70
N ALA A 79 -26.05 11.72 12.73
CA ALA A 79 -26.55 13.07 12.95
C ALA A 79 -27.57 12.97 14.09
N LYS A 80 -27.28 13.60 15.22
CA LYS A 80 -28.33 14.02 16.14
C LYS A 80 -27.91 15.31 16.85
N LYS A 81 -28.51 16.39 16.33
CA LYS A 81 -29.17 17.51 17.03
C LYS A 81 -28.84 17.69 18.51
#